data_AF-A0A7S1GKQ2-F1
#
_entry.id   AF-A0A7S1GKQ2-F1
#
_cell.length_a   1.000
_cell.length_b   1.000
_cell.length_c   1.000
_cell.angle_alpha   90.00
_cell.angle_beta   90.00
_cell.angle_gamma   90.00
#
_symmetry.space_group_name_H-M   'P 1'
#
loop_
_entity.id
_entity.type
_entity.pdbx_description
1 polymer ?
#
loop_
_entity_poly.entity_id
_entity_poly.type
_entity_poly.pdbx_seq_one_letter_code
_entity_poly.pdbx_strand_id
1 'polypeptide(L)'
;EKAQLGLGHSYSRSKVKFNPARSDNMIIQSIALLDQMDKDLNTFAMRVREWYSWHFPELKDIVKDNYMFARCAAFIQDKASLSSTAAEGEGEENNNKMEGLEEIVGDAEMAKAIANAARTSMGMDCSSVDMVNIVNFTQRMVKLAEYRKKLGLYLTEKMSIVAPNLSALIGDTVAARLISKAGSLTNLAKAPASTVQILGAEKALFRALKTKGNTPKYGLIYHSTFIGRANAKNKGRISRYLANKCSIATRIDSFSDEPSRLYGEKLRDQVEERLKFYETGAAPRKNIDVMEEVSRELKAAAPDDDDDDDVAMEDIADTPKSKKEKKKDKKKKRKSDATAAAAAEANEEKDEVMETPKDDEKSKKKKSKKRKADDDDADND
;
A
#
# COMPACT_ATOMS: atom_id res chain seq x y z
N GLU A 1 -28.99 26.75 9.67
CA GLU A 1 -28.34 25.55 9.08
C GLU A 1 -26.83 25.71 8.88
N LYS A 2 -26.31 26.29 7.77
CA LYS A 2 -24.85 26.32 7.49
C LYS A 2 -23.97 26.81 8.66
N ALA A 3 -24.39 27.87 9.37
CA ALA A 3 -23.69 28.37 10.55
C ALA A 3 -23.68 27.38 11.73
N GLN A 4 -24.79 26.66 11.96
CA GLN A 4 -24.87 25.61 13.00
C GLN A 4 -23.97 24.41 12.64
N LEU A 5 -23.90 24.05 11.36
CA LEU A 5 -23.02 22.97 10.88
C LEU A 5 -21.54 23.35 11.07
N GLY A 6 -21.16 24.59 10.71
CA GLY A 6 -19.82 25.12 10.95
C GLY A 6 -19.45 25.16 12.44
N LEU A 7 -20.35 25.66 13.29
CA LEU A 7 -20.18 25.71 14.74
C LEU A 7 -20.04 24.30 15.33
N GLY A 8 -20.90 23.35 14.93
CA GLY A 8 -20.86 21.97 15.38
C GLY A 8 -19.55 21.25 14.99
N HIS A 9 -19.05 21.47 13.78
CA HIS A 9 -17.74 20.95 13.37
C HIS A 9 -16.59 21.60 14.14
N SER A 10 -16.61 22.92 14.35
CA SER A 10 -15.57 23.64 15.08
C SER A 10 -15.51 23.20 16.56
N TYR A 11 -16.66 23.13 17.22
CA TYR A 11 -16.80 22.65 18.59
C TYR A 11 -16.30 21.22 18.75
N SER A 12 -16.72 20.31 17.86
CA SER A 12 -16.30 18.91 17.90
C SER A 12 -14.79 18.74 17.68
N ARG A 13 -14.21 19.46 16.71
CA ARG A 13 -12.75 19.41 16.45
C ARG A 13 -11.94 19.91 17.64
N SER A 14 -12.37 21.01 18.27
CA SER A 14 -11.75 21.56 19.47
C SER A 14 -11.83 20.58 20.65
N LYS A 15 -13.02 20.04 20.95
CA LYS A 15 -13.22 19.09 22.06
C LYS A 15 -12.49 17.77 21.89
N VAL A 16 -12.37 17.25 20.67
CA VAL A 16 -11.67 15.99 20.36
C VAL A 16 -10.16 16.20 20.15
N LYS A 17 -9.64 17.43 20.34
CA LYS A 17 -8.24 17.80 20.04
C LYS A 17 -7.78 17.30 18.65
N PHE A 18 -8.65 17.43 17.63
CA PHE A 18 -8.39 16.86 16.31
C PHE A 18 -7.17 17.54 15.66
N ASN A 19 -6.02 16.84 15.65
CA ASN A 19 -4.77 17.35 15.10
C ASN A 19 -4.74 17.15 13.56
N PRO A 20 -4.76 18.23 12.74
CA PRO A 20 -4.73 18.11 11.29
C PRO A 20 -3.39 17.57 10.75
N ALA A 21 -2.29 17.75 11.49
CA ALA A 21 -0.96 17.29 11.07
C ALA A 21 -0.85 15.75 11.06
N ARG A 22 -1.64 15.05 11.89
CA ARG A 22 -1.74 13.57 11.90
C ARG A 22 -2.82 13.03 10.97
N SER A 23 -3.29 13.82 9.99
CA SER A 23 -4.30 13.36 9.03
C SER A 23 -3.74 12.34 8.03
N ASP A 24 -4.14 11.08 8.21
CA ASP A 24 -3.78 9.94 7.36
C ASP A 24 -4.33 10.03 5.92
N ASN A 25 -5.43 10.76 5.69
CA ASN A 25 -6.00 10.95 4.36
C ASN A 25 -4.99 11.52 3.35
N MET A 26 -4.10 12.43 3.77
CA MET A 26 -3.05 12.98 2.89
C MET A 26 -2.07 11.90 2.42
N ILE A 27 -1.74 10.93 3.28
CA ILE A 27 -0.90 9.77 2.92
C ILE A 27 -1.63 8.87 1.92
N ILE A 28 -2.93 8.59 2.18
CA ILE A 28 -3.77 7.74 1.34
C ILE A 28 -3.88 8.29 -0.10
N GLN A 29 -4.14 9.59 -0.25
CA GLN A 29 -4.19 10.22 -1.57
C GLN A 29 -2.81 10.28 -2.22
N SER A 30 -1.76 10.60 -1.46
CA SER A 30 -0.39 10.71 -2.01
C SER A 30 0.13 9.40 -2.58
N ILE A 31 -0.08 8.26 -1.89
CA ILE A 31 0.34 6.95 -2.42
C ILE A 31 -0.52 6.48 -3.59
N ALA A 32 -1.83 6.75 -3.59
CA ALA A 32 -2.70 6.43 -4.72
C ALA A 32 -2.31 7.23 -5.97
N LEU A 33 -1.95 8.51 -5.80
CA LEU A 33 -1.48 9.38 -6.87
C LEU A 33 -0.09 8.97 -7.35
N LEU A 34 0.82 8.55 -6.47
CA LEU A 34 2.14 8.01 -6.82
C LEU A 34 2.00 6.69 -7.63
N ASP A 35 1.18 5.74 -7.17
CA ASP A 35 0.89 4.48 -7.88
C ASP A 35 0.16 4.69 -9.23
N GLN A 36 -0.48 5.84 -9.44
CA GLN A 36 -1.05 6.22 -10.73
C GLN A 36 -0.01 6.89 -11.63
N MET A 37 0.75 7.86 -11.10
CA MET A 37 1.84 8.53 -11.81
C MET A 37 2.89 7.54 -12.33
N ASP A 38 3.24 6.51 -11.58
CA ASP A 38 4.20 5.50 -12.04
C ASP A 38 3.68 4.69 -13.24
N LYS A 39 2.36 4.54 -13.42
CA LYS A 39 1.77 3.94 -14.63
C LYS A 39 1.72 4.93 -15.79
N ASP A 40 1.31 6.16 -15.49
CA ASP A 40 1.16 7.22 -16.49
C ASP A 40 2.52 7.60 -17.09
N LEU A 41 3.57 7.71 -16.26
CA LEU A 41 4.95 7.92 -16.71
C LEU A 41 5.45 6.80 -17.62
N ASN A 42 5.13 5.54 -17.33
CA ASN A 42 5.51 4.42 -18.20
C ASN A 42 4.75 4.44 -19.53
N THR A 43 3.43 4.73 -19.50
CA THR A 43 2.60 4.86 -20.71
C THR A 43 3.06 6.03 -21.58
N PHE A 44 3.31 7.19 -20.96
CA PHE A 44 3.81 8.37 -21.66
C PHE A 44 5.23 8.15 -22.19
N ALA A 45 6.11 7.45 -21.47
CA ALA A 45 7.46 7.18 -21.97
C ALA A 45 7.47 6.28 -23.20
N MET A 46 6.60 5.25 -23.23
CA MET A 46 6.42 4.44 -24.44
C MET A 46 5.88 5.27 -25.60
N ARG A 47 4.90 6.15 -25.36
CA ARG A 47 4.37 7.05 -26.40
C ARG A 47 5.41 8.08 -26.89
N VAL A 48 6.17 8.71 -25.99
CA VAL A 48 7.28 9.62 -26.32
C VAL A 48 8.31 8.90 -27.20
N ARG A 49 8.68 7.67 -26.82
CA ARG A 49 9.63 6.85 -27.58
C ARG A 49 9.10 6.53 -28.97
N GLU A 50 7.87 6.04 -29.11
CA GLU A 50 7.25 5.80 -30.42
C GLU A 50 7.23 7.05 -31.31
N TRP A 51 6.79 8.18 -30.75
CA TRP A 51 6.59 9.41 -31.52
C TRP A 51 7.91 10.04 -31.96
N TYR A 52 8.92 10.09 -31.07
CA TYR A 52 10.24 10.63 -31.41
C TYR A 52 11.10 9.67 -32.23
N SER A 53 10.91 8.34 -32.11
CA SER A 53 11.61 7.36 -32.96
C SER A 53 11.25 7.47 -34.45
N TRP A 54 10.15 8.16 -34.80
CA TRP A 54 9.84 8.44 -36.20
C TRP A 54 10.77 9.52 -36.80
N HIS A 55 11.22 10.46 -35.96
CA HIS A 55 12.20 11.49 -36.33
C HIS A 55 13.66 11.01 -36.19
N PHE A 56 13.97 10.31 -35.09
CA PHE A 56 15.32 9.85 -34.76
C PHE A 56 15.28 8.44 -34.16
N PRO A 57 15.19 7.38 -34.99
CA PRO A 57 15.02 6.00 -34.53
C PRO A 57 16.22 5.48 -33.75
N GLU A 58 17.44 5.90 -34.09
CA GLU A 58 18.68 5.38 -33.50
C GLU A 58 18.82 5.74 -32.00
N LEU A 59 18.22 6.86 -31.56
CA LEU A 59 18.23 7.28 -30.15
C LEU A 59 17.57 6.24 -29.22
N LYS A 60 16.58 5.49 -29.72
CA LYS A 60 15.86 4.46 -28.95
C LYS A 60 16.76 3.28 -28.58
N ASP A 61 17.68 2.91 -29.47
CA ASP A 61 18.54 1.75 -29.28
C ASP A 61 19.78 2.09 -28.43
N ILE A 62 20.24 3.35 -28.52
CA ILE A 62 21.29 3.90 -27.66
C ILE A 62 20.75 4.11 -26.22
N VAL A 63 19.64 4.86 -26.06
CA VAL A 63 19.13 5.27 -24.74
C VAL A 63 18.00 4.34 -24.27
N LYS A 64 18.40 3.31 -23.53
CA LYS A 64 17.50 2.29 -22.97
C LYS A 64 16.57 2.81 -21.87
N ASP A 65 17.01 3.76 -21.05
CA ASP A 65 16.16 4.33 -20.00
C ASP A 65 15.10 5.28 -20.57
N ASN A 66 13.87 5.11 -20.06
CA ASN A 66 12.67 5.85 -20.42
C ASN A 66 12.77 7.34 -20.05
N TYR A 67 13.36 7.66 -18.91
CA TYR A 67 13.41 9.02 -18.39
C TYR A 67 14.57 9.82 -19.02
N MET A 68 15.75 9.20 -19.13
CA MET A 68 16.89 9.74 -19.89
C MET A 68 16.49 10.02 -21.34
N PHE A 69 15.85 9.08 -22.04
CA PHE A 69 15.41 9.26 -23.43
C PHE A 69 14.58 10.53 -23.62
N ALA A 70 13.64 10.81 -22.71
CA ALA A 70 12.79 11.99 -22.79
C ALA A 70 13.48 13.30 -22.39
N ARG A 71 14.47 13.26 -21.50
CA ARG A 71 15.34 14.42 -21.25
C ARG A 71 16.19 14.72 -22.48
N CYS A 72 16.78 13.70 -23.12
CA CYS A 72 17.49 13.86 -24.39
C CYS A 72 16.58 14.43 -25.48
N ALA A 73 15.40 13.84 -25.71
CA ALA A 73 14.47 14.33 -26.74
C ALA A 73 13.95 15.76 -26.50
N ALA A 74 13.77 16.18 -25.23
CA ALA A 74 13.42 17.56 -24.88
C ALA A 74 14.55 18.57 -25.15
N PHE A 75 15.81 18.11 -25.10
CA PHE A 75 17.00 18.94 -25.26
C PHE A 75 17.49 19.00 -26.72
N ILE A 76 17.51 17.86 -27.40
CA ILE A 76 17.93 17.71 -28.81
C ILE A 76 16.96 18.42 -29.76
N GLN A 77 15.65 18.30 -29.52
CA GLN A 77 14.60 18.80 -30.42
C GLN A 77 14.79 18.24 -31.84
N ASP A 78 15.17 19.07 -32.82
CA ASP A 78 15.48 18.65 -34.19
C ASP A 78 16.89 18.07 -34.34
N LYS A 79 17.01 16.94 -35.07
CA LYS A 79 18.29 16.32 -35.45
C LYS A 79 19.24 17.29 -36.18
N ALA A 80 18.68 18.23 -36.94
CA ALA A 80 19.42 19.28 -37.66
C ALA A 80 20.25 20.18 -36.72
N SER A 81 19.78 20.36 -35.48
CA SER A 81 20.46 21.19 -34.48
C SER A 81 21.70 20.51 -33.85
N LEU A 82 21.88 19.20 -34.12
CA LEU A 82 23.10 18.44 -33.82
C LEU A 82 23.98 18.23 -35.06
N SER A 83 23.40 18.22 -36.27
CA SER A 83 24.15 17.91 -37.50
C SER A 83 24.84 19.13 -38.12
N SER A 84 24.50 20.36 -37.74
CA SER A 84 25.03 21.60 -38.32
C SER A 84 26.51 21.91 -38.01
N THR A 85 27.28 20.96 -37.48
CA THR A 85 28.75 21.03 -37.42
C THR A 85 29.39 20.73 -38.78
N ALA A 86 29.31 21.69 -39.71
CA ALA A 86 30.11 21.71 -40.95
C ALA A 86 30.22 23.12 -41.58
N ALA A 87 29.32 24.04 -41.25
CA ALA A 87 29.42 25.45 -41.66
C ALA A 87 30.10 26.26 -40.54
N GLU A 88 31.31 26.71 -40.83
CA GLU A 88 32.18 27.55 -40.00
C GLU A 88 31.45 28.80 -39.47
N GLY A 89 31.31 28.99 -38.16
CA GLY A 89 30.77 30.25 -37.61
C GLY A 89 30.42 30.30 -36.12
N GLU A 90 29.73 29.29 -35.57
CA GLU A 90 29.04 29.41 -34.27
C GLU A 90 29.61 28.46 -33.20
N GLY A 91 30.72 28.89 -32.57
CA GLY A 91 31.54 28.05 -31.69
C GLY A 91 31.07 27.88 -30.24
N GLU A 92 30.06 28.62 -29.78
CA GLU A 92 29.67 28.65 -28.35
C GLU A 92 28.40 27.83 -28.03
N GLU A 93 27.39 27.83 -28.90
CA GLU A 93 26.14 27.08 -28.63
C GLU A 93 26.31 25.55 -28.70
N ASN A 94 27.25 25.06 -29.52
CA ASN A 94 27.42 23.62 -29.73
C ASN A 94 28.16 22.92 -28.57
N ASN A 95 29.13 23.59 -27.94
CA ASN A 95 29.75 23.08 -26.71
C ASN A 95 28.71 23.01 -25.59
N ASN A 96 27.91 24.06 -25.39
CA ASN A 96 26.81 24.06 -24.41
C ASN A 96 25.79 22.92 -24.65
N LYS A 97 25.52 22.57 -25.91
CA LYS A 97 24.66 21.41 -26.25
C LYS A 97 25.34 20.06 -25.99
N MET A 98 26.62 19.93 -26.30
CA MET A 98 27.35 18.69 -26.05
C MET A 98 27.57 18.45 -24.55
N GLU A 99 27.95 19.50 -23.80
CA GLU A 99 28.07 19.50 -22.34
C GLU A 99 26.72 19.20 -21.66
N GLY A 100 25.63 19.80 -22.12
CA GLY A 100 24.28 19.50 -21.61
C GLY A 100 23.81 18.06 -21.90
N LEU A 101 24.22 17.47 -23.03
CA LEU A 101 23.99 16.05 -23.33
C LEU A 101 24.85 15.14 -22.43
N GLU A 102 26.11 15.49 -22.19
CA GLU A 102 26.99 14.77 -21.26
C GLU A 102 26.46 14.86 -19.81
N GLU A 103 25.89 15.99 -19.37
CA GLU A 103 25.23 16.11 -18.06
C GLU A 103 23.94 15.25 -17.96
N ILE A 104 23.12 15.21 -19.01
CA ILE A 104 21.87 14.44 -19.02
C ILE A 104 22.11 12.93 -19.06
N VAL A 105 23.09 12.49 -19.84
CA VAL A 105 23.39 11.07 -20.08
C VAL A 105 24.38 10.51 -19.04
N GLY A 106 25.24 11.35 -18.47
CA GLY A 106 26.26 10.98 -17.49
C GLY A 106 27.44 10.18 -18.08
N ASP A 107 27.50 10.04 -19.40
CA ASP A 107 28.50 9.27 -20.13
C ASP A 107 28.84 9.96 -21.47
N ALA A 108 30.10 10.37 -21.58
CA ALA A 108 30.64 11.05 -22.76
C ALA A 108 30.73 10.12 -24.00
N GLU A 109 30.82 8.80 -23.83
CA GLU A 109 30.80 7.86 -24.95
C GLU A 109 29.40 7.76 -25.55
N MET A 110 28.36 7.66 -24.71
CA MET A 110 26.97 7.67 -25.18
C MET A 110 26.57 9.02 -25.80
N ALA A 111 27.01 10.16 -25.25
CA ALA A 111 26.76 11.47 -25.86
C ALA A 111 27.39 11.59 -27.26
N LYS A 112 28.63 11.13 -27.44
CA LYS A 112 29.31 11.06 -28.75
C LYS A 112 28.64 10.08 -29.71
N ALA A 113 28.15 8.94 -29.22
CA ALA A 113 27.38 7.98 -30.01
C ALA A 113 26.07 8.60 -30.52
N ILE A 114 25.35 9.38 -29.69
CA ILE A 114 24.13 10.10 -30.10
C ILE A 114 24.45 11.16 -31.17
N ALA A 115 25.52 11.96 -30.99
CA ALA A 115 25.91 12.96 -31.97
C ALA A 115 26.33 12.35 -33.32
N ASN A 116 27.03 11.22 -33.31
CA ASN A 116 27.38 10.49 -34.53
C ASN A 116 26.15 9.84 -35.18
N ALA A 117 25.26 9.24 -34.38
CA ALA A 117 24.01 8.67 -34.87
C ALA A 117 23.09 9.75 -35.49
N ALA A 118 23.07 10.97 -34.96
CA ALA A 118 22.32 12.09 -35.54
C ALA A 118 22.84 12.49 -36.93
N ARG A 119 24.16 12.40 -37.17
CA ARG A 119 24.76 12.65 -38.50
C ARG A 119 24.47 11.53 -39.50
N THR A 120 24.34 10.29 -39.04
CA THR A 120 24.07 9.12 -39.90
C THR A 120 22.59 8.72 -39.93
N SER A 121 21.70 9.46 -39.27
CA SER A 121 20.31 9.05 -39.05
C SER A 121 19.51 9.01 -40.35
N MET A 122 18.73 7.94 -40.52
CA MET A 122 17.79 7.79 -41.64
C MET A 122 16.35 8.19 -41.27
N GLY A 123 16.14 8.79 -40.10
CA GLY A 123 14.82 9.23 -39.64
C GLY A 123 14.23 10.39 -40.46
N MET A 124 12.90 10.47 -40.51
CA MET A 124 12.19 11.50 -41.30
C MET A 124 12.25 12.88 -40.65
N ASP A 125 12.30 13.93 -41.45
CA ASP A 125 12.15 15.30 -40.95
C ASP A 125 10.70 15.57 -40.56
N CYS A 126 10.49 16.00 -39.31
CA CYS A 126 9.16 16.38 -38.81
C CYS A 126 8.83 17.82 -39.20
N SER A 127 7.53 18.11 -39.31
CA SER A 127 7.07 19.50 -39.37
C SER A 127 7.42 20.23 -38.07
N SER A 128 7.76 21.51 -38.16
CA SER A 128 8.06 22.34 -36.99
C SER A 128 6.89 22.38 -35.98
N VAL A 129 5.65 22.32 -36.48
CA VAL A 129 4.44 22.24 -35.64
C VAL A 129 4.39 20.93 -34.84
N ASP A 130 4.76 19.81 -35.48
CA ASP A 130 4.77 18.50 -34.84
C ASP A 130 5.93 18.37 -33.85
N MET A 131 7.11 18.90 -34.18
CA MET A 131 8.26 18.93 -33.27
C MET A 131 7.94 19.74 -32.01
N VAL A 132 7.31 20.91 -32.13
CA VAL A 132 6.85 21.70 -30.96
C VAL A 132 5.89 20.89 -30.07
N ASN A 133 4.99 20.10 -30.66
CA ASN A 133 4.08 19.23 -29.90
C ASN A 133 4.82 18.08 -29.19
N ILE A 134 5.80 17.46 -29.85
CA ILE A 134 6.63 16.40 -29.26
C ILE A 134 7.48 16.96 -28.11
N VAL A 135 8.11 18.12 -28.29
CA VAL A 135 8.91 18.81 -27.26
C VAL A 135 8.05 19.24 -26.07
N ASN A 136 6.83 19.75 -26.31
CA ASN A 136 5.88 20.03 -25.23
C ASN A 136 5.51 18.77 -24.43
N PHE A 137 5.34 17.63 -25.11
CA PHE A 137 5.01 16.35 -24.49
C PHE A 137 6.19 15.77 -23.67
N THR A 138 7.42 15.80 -24.21
CA THR A 138 8.62 15.37 -23.48
C THR A 138 8.86 16.25 -22.25
N GLN A 139 8.80 17.57 -22.38
CA GLN A 139 8.91 18.50 -21.25
C GLN A 139 7.84 18.26 -20.19
N ARG A 140 6.58 17.98 -20.60
CA ARG A 140 5.50 17.67 -19.65
C ARG A 140 5.79 16.37 -18.88
N MET A 141 6.35 15.36 -19.53
CA MET A 141 6.73 14.12 -18.87
C MET A 141 7.92 14.30 -17.92
N VAL A 142 8.93 15.10 -18.28
CA VAL A 142 10.06 15.42 -17.38
C VAL A 142 9.56 16.13 -16.13
N LYS A 143 8.70 17.15 -16.28
CA LYS A 143 8.03 17.85 -15.16
C LYS A 143 7.20 16.90 -14.29
N LEU A 144 6.52 15.92 -14.89
CA LEU A 144 5.73 14.91 -14.17
C LEU A 144 6.62 13.97 -13.34
N ALA A 145 7.77 13.53 -13.88
CA ALA A 145 8.74 12.70 -13.16
C ALA A 145 9.46 13.47 -12.02
N GLU A 146 9.71 14.76 -12.19
CA GLU A 146 10.21 15.63 -11.11
C GLU A 146 9.15 15.84 -10.02
N TYR A 147 7.88 16.01 -10.39
CA TYR A 147 6.77 16.01 -9.43
C TYR A 147 6.65 14.68 -8.69
N ARG A 148 6.90 13.54 -9.36
CA ARG A 148 6.93 12.20 -8.74
C ARG A 148 8.00 12.12 -7.64
N LYS A 149 9.21 12.64 -7.91
CA LYS A 149 10.30 12.72 -6.92
C LYS A 149 9.90 13.60 -5.72
N LYS A 150 9.35 14.80 -5.97
CA LYS A 150 8.87 15.71 -4.92
C LYS A 150 7.77 15.09 -4.05
N LEU A 151 6.81 14.40 -4.65
CA LEU A 151 5.74 13.70 -3.94
C LEU A 151 6.27 12.52 -3.10
N GLY A 152 7.28 11.81 -3.59
CA GLY A 152 7.96 10.77 -2.82
C GLY A 152 8.62 11.29 -1.55
N LEU A 153 9.32 12.44 -1.64
CA LEU A 153 9.91 13.11 -0.47
C LEU A 153 8.83 13.59 0.52
N TYR A 154 7.77 14.23 0.01
CA TYR A 154 6.62 14.65 0.82
C TYR A 154 5.94 13.48 1.54
N LEU A 155 5.81 12.32 0.88
CA LEU A 155 5.27 11.10 1.49
C LEU A 155 6.14 10.61 2.66
N THR A 156 7.46 10.61 2.50
CA THR A 156 8.41 10.24 3.57
C THR A 156 8.33 11.21 4.76
N GLU A 157 8.31 12.53 4.49
CA GLU A 157 8.16 13.56 5.53
C GLU A 157 6.83 13.43 6.29
N LYS A 158 5.70 13.21 5.58
CA LYS A 158 4.41 12.99 6.25
C LYS A 158 4.32 11.65 6.97
N MET A 159 4.98 10.61 6.48
CA MET A 159 5.01 9.32 7.18
C MET A 159 5.77 9.41 8.51
N SER A 160 6.87 10.17 8.58
CA SER A 160 7.62 10.33 9.84
C SER A 160 6.81 11.05 10.93
N ILE A 161 5.89 11.96 10.56
CA ILE A 161 4.99 12.66 11.48
C ILE A 161 3.79 11.78 11.89
N VAL A 162 3.24 10.98 10.97
CA VAL A 162 1.99 10.23 11.19
C VAL A 162 2.23 8.83 11.78
N ALA A 163 3.24 8.10 11.29
CA ALA A 163 3.50 6.70 11.65
C ALA A 163 5.01 6.35 11.56
N PRO A 164 5.87 6.95 12.41
CA PRO A 164 7.30 6.72 12.40
C PRO A 164 7.71 5.27 12.73
N ASN A 165 6.96 4.55 13.57
CA ASN A 165 7.33 3.17 13.93
C ASN A 165 7.05 2.20 12.78
N LEU A 166 5.92 2.34 12.10
CA LEU A 166 5.56 1.56 10.92
C LEU A 166 6.50 1.87 9.73
N SER A 167 6.90 3.13 9.57
CA SER A 167 7.96 3.56 8.64
C SER A 167 9.28 2.83 8.92
N ALA A 168 9.81 2.94 10.15
CA ALA A 168 11.08 2.33 10.54
C ALA A 168 11.10 0.79 10.36
N LEU A 169 9.94 0.14 10.55
CA LEU A 169 9.80 -1.31 10.46
C LEU A 169 9.69 -1.88 9.03
N ILE A 170 9.02 -1.21 8.09
CA ILE A 170 8.75 -1.76 6.74
C ILE A 170 9.21 -0.84 5.58
N GLY A 171 9.48 0.43 5.86
CA GLY A 171 9.72 1.48 4.87
C GLY A 171 8.44 2.20 4.43
N ASP A 172 8.56 3.49 4.13
CA ASP A 172 7.44 4.42 3.94
C ASP A 172 6.47 4.02 2.83
N THR A 173 6.98 3.54 1.70
CA THR A 173 6.16 3.20 0.53
C THR A 173 5.27 1.97 0.77
N VAL A 174 5.77 0.97 1.50
CA VAL A 174 5.00 -0.23 1.88
C VAL A 174 4.03 0.11 3.01
N ALA A 175 4.46 0.92 4.00
CA ALA A 175 3.61 1.42 5.07
C ALA A 175 2.41 2.24 4.52
N ALA A 176 2.67 3.20 3.63
CA ALA A 176 1.64 4.01 2.97
C ALA A 176 0.63 3.15 2.21
N ARG A 177 1.11 2.13 1.47
CA ARG A 177 0.22 1.24 0.71
C ARG A 177 -0.62 0.33 1.63
N LEU A 178 -0.12 -0.06 2.80
CA LEU A 178 -0.91 -0.76 3.83
C LEU A 178 -2.01 0.14 4.42
N ILE A 179 -1.68 1.39 4.79
CA ILE A 179 -2.64 2.37 5.32
C ILE A 179 -3.73 2.66 4.29
N SER A 180 -3.35 2.94 3.04
CA SER A 180 -4.27 3.17 1.91
C SER A 180 -5.20 1.98 1.69
N LYS A 181 -4.69 0.74 1.73
CA LYS A 181 -5.50 -0.45 1.54
C LYS A 181 -6.46 -0.75 2.71
N ALA A 182 -6.13 -0.32 3.94
CA ALA A 182 -7.02 -0.36 5.09
C ALA A 182 -7.99 0.84 5.17
N GLY A 183 -7.77 1.89 4.37
CA GLY A 183 -8.59 3.10 4.29
C GLY A 183 -8.39 4.11 5.42
N SER A 184 -7.66 3.76 6.49
CA SER A 184 -7.21 4.65 7.57
C SER A 184 -6.16 3.95 8.42
N LEU A 185 -5.26 4.71 9.04
CA LEU A 185 -4.33 4.22 10.07
C LEU A 185 -5.11 3.58 11.24
N THR A 186 -6.22 4.19 11.65
CA THR A 186 -7.07 3.69 12.75
C THR A 186 -7.74 2.35 12.40
N ASN A 187 -8.11 2.14 11.14
CA ASN A 187 -8.65 0.88 10.65
C ASN A 187 -7.57 -0.21 10.59
N LEU A 188 -6.34 0.16 10.20
CA LEU A 188 -5.19 -0.74 10.21
C LEU A 188 -4.81 -1.15 11.64
N ALA A 189 -4.89 -0.24 12.61
CA ALA A 189 -4.67 -0.54 14.04
C ALA A 189 -5.72 -1.50 14.62
N LYS A 190 -6.99 -1.33 14.23
CA LYS A 190 -8.11 -2.23 14.61
C LYS A 190 -8.04 -3.60 13.94
N ALA A 191 -7.39 -3.72 12.77
CA ALA A 191 -7.27 -4.99 12.07
C ALA A 191 -6.45 -6.01 12.89
N PRO A 192 -6.80 -7.31 12.85
CA PRO A 192 -5.98 -8.37 13.42
C PRO A 192 -4.76 -8.63 12.53
N ALA A 193 -3.65 -9.07 13.13
CA ALA A 193 -2.40 -9.32 12.41
C ALA A 193 -2.54 -10.37 11.28
N SER A 194 -3.49 -11.30 11.39
CA SER A 194 -3.85 -12.24 10.31
C SER A 194 -4.40 -11.56 9.05
N THR A 195 -5.17 -10.49 9.20
CA THR A 195 -5.64 -9.65 8.09
C THR A 195 -4.49 -8.80 7.54
N VAL A 196 -3.66 -8.23 8.42
CA VAL A 196 -2.44 -7.48 8.04
C VAL A 196 -1.48 -8.34 7.20
N GLN A 197 -1.36 -9.64 7.50
CA GLN A 197 -0.54 -10.58 6.72
C GLN A 197 -0.98 -10.72 5.25
N ILE A 198 -2.29 -10.65 4.98
CA ILE A 198 -2.90 -10.95 3.66
C ILE A 198 -3.47 -9.71 2.94
N LEU A 199 -3.37 -8.52 3.56
CA LEU A 199 -3.82 -7.25 3.00
C LEU A 199 -3.15 -6.99 1.63
N GLY A 200 -3.98 -6.73 0.61
CA GLY A 200 -3.62 -6.65 -0.82
C GLY A 200 -3.75 -7.95 -1.62
N ALA A 201 -3.87 -9.12 -0.97
CA ALA A 201 -4.06 -10.42 -1.63
C ALA A 201 -5.52 -10.88 -1.62
N GLU A 202 -6.50 -10.00 -1.38
CA GLU A 202 -7.89 -10.39 -1.11
C GLU A 202 -8.52 -11.13 -2.29
N LYS A 203 -8.25 -10.72 -3.53
CA LYS A 203 -8.75 -11.41 -4.74
C LYS A 203 -8.28 -12.86 -4.80
N ALA A 204 -7.03 -13.14 -4.43
CA ALA A 204 -6.48 -14.49 -4.40
C ALA A 204 -7.03 -15.30 -3.21
N LEU A 205 -7.19 -14.66 -2.04
CA LEU A 205 -7.82 -15.26 -0.86
C LEU A 205 -9.26 -15.70 -1.14
N PHE A 206 -10.11 -14.81 -1.67
CA PHE A 206 -11.50 -15.12 -1.97
C PHE A 206 -11.63 -16.17 -3.08
N ARG A 207 -10.73 -16.18 -4.07
CA ARG A 207 -10.67 -17.25 -5.07
C ARG A 207 -10.35 -18.60 -4.42
N ALA A 208 -9.29 -18.67 -3.61
CA ALA A 208 -8.92 -19.88 -2.88
C ALA A 208 -10.02 -20.38 -1.93
N LEU A 209 -10.71 -19.47 -1.24
CA LEU A 209 -11.84 -19.81 -0.38
C LEU A 209 -13.00 -20.44 -1.18
N LYS A 210 -13.33 -19.88 -2.34
CA LYS A 210 -14.38 -20.41 -3.24
C LYS A 210 -14.01 -21.77 -3.83
N THR A 211 -12.75 -21.96 -4.25
CA THR A 211 -12.29 -23.23 -4.85
C THR A 211 -11.78 -24.25 -3.83
N LYS A 212 -11.83 -23.95 -2.52
CA LYS A 212 -11.18 -24.71 -1.44
C LYS A 212 -9.68 -24.98 -1.70
N GLY A 213 -9.02 -24.10 -2.44
CA GLY A 213 -7.59 -24.17 -2.76
C GLY A 213 -6.69 -23.58 -1.67
N ASN A 214 -5.38 -23.65 -1.89
CA ASN A 214 -4.38 -23.07 -1.00
C ASN A 214 -4.52 -21.54 -0.88
N THR A 215 -4.64 -21.05 0.35
CA THR A 215 -4.75 -19.60 0.62
C THR A 215 -3.37 -18.90 0.48
N PRO A 216 -3.35 -17.62 0.04
CA PRO A 216 -2.12 -16.85 -0.05
C PRO A 216 -1.52 -16.62 1.36
N LYS A 217 -0.19 -16.74 1.47
CA LYS A 217 0.54 -16.60 2.75
C LYS A 217 1.06 -15.19 3.01
N TYR A 218 0.90 -14.27 2.06
CA TYR A 218 1.42 -12.90 2.11
C TYR A 218 0.63 -12.01 1.14
N GLY A 219 0.47 -10.73 1.51
CA GLY A 219 -0.03 -9.66 0.65
C GLY A 219 1.04 -8.59 0.40
N LEU A 220 0.70 -7.30 0.56
CA LEU A 220 1.59 -6.15 0.34
C LEU A 220 2.92 -6.23 1.13
N ILE A 221 2.89 -6.85 2.31
CA ILE A 221 4.07 -7.06 3.16
C ILE A 221 5.15 -7.89 2.44
N TYR A 222 4.81 -8.67 1.40
CA TYR A 222 5.79 -9.39 0.58
C TYR A 222 6.87 -8.49 -0.04
N HIS A 223 6.56 -7.22 -0.31
CA HIS A 223 7.51 -6.24 -0.84
C HIS A 223 8.50 -5.70 0.21
N SER A 224 8.39 -6.11 1.48
CA SER A 224 9.39 -5.80 2.50
C SER A 224 10.72 -6.52 2.25
N THR A 225 11.82 -5.82 2.52
CA THR A 225 13.19 -6.33 2.34
C THR A 225 13.44 -7.62 3.13
N PHE A 226 12.86 -7.76 4.34
CA PHE A 226 12.97 -8.94 5.19
C PHE A 226 12.40 -10.21 4.55
N ILE A 227 11.27 -10.12 3.84
CA ILE A 227 10.67 -11.28 3.15
C ILE A 227 11.40 -11.57 1.83
N GLY A 228 11.99 -10.55 1.19
CA GLY A 228 12.87 -10.71 0.04
C GLY A 228 14.09 -11.59 0.35
N ARG A 229 14.81 -11.28 1.44
CA ARG A 229 16.01 -12.00 1.91
C ARG A 229 15.71 -13.43 2.41
N ALA A 230 14.52 -13.67 2.94
CA ALA A 230 14.19 -14.94 3.59
C ALA A 230 14.11 -16.15 2.63
N ASN A 231 14.68 -17.28 3.05
CA ASN A 231 14.55 -18.57 2.36
C ASN A 231 13.08 -18.97 2.12
N ALA A 232 12.77 -19.51 0.93
CA ALA A 232 11.41 -19.77 0.46
C ALA A 232 10.52 -20.58 1.42
N LYS A 233 11.09 -21.58 2.12
CA LYS A 233 10.41 -22.39 3.15
C LYS A 233 9.99 -21.54 4.37
N ASN A 234 10.76 -20.52 4.71
CA ASN A 234 10.57 -19.67 5.89
C ASN A 234 9.80 -18.37 5.62
N LYS A 235 9.67 -17.92 4.35
CA LYS A 235 8.93 -16.70 3.97
C LYS A 235 7.54 -16.59 4.61
N GLY A 236 6.76 -17.67 4.65
CA GLY A 236 5.43 -17.69 5.29
C GLY A 236 5.44 -17.57 6.82
N ARG A 237 6.51 -18.03 7.50
CA ARG A 237 6.69 -17.90 8.95
C ARG A 237 7.11 -16.48 9.31
N ILE A 238 8.05 -15.92 8.56
CA ILE A 238 8.54 -14.54 8.73
C ILE A 238 7.44 -13.53 8.38
N SER A 239 6.65 -13.76 7.32
CA SER A 239 5.50 -12.92 6.98
C SER A 239 4.49 -12.78 8.13
N ARG A 240 4.17 -13.88 8.82
CA ARG A 240 3.32 -13.84 10.02
C ARG A 240 3.97 -13.10 11.18
N TYR A 241 5.26 -13.33 11.42
CA TYR A 241 5.99 -12.64 12.49
C TYR A 241 6.03 -11.13 12.25
N LEU A 242 6.39 -10.71 11.04
CA LEU A 242 6.40 -9.31 10.61
C LEU A 242 5.01 -8.70 10.74
N ALA A 243 3.95 -9.34 10.23
CA ALA A 243 2.58 -8.83 10.35
C ALA A 243 2.13 -8.62 11.81
N ASN A 244 2.56 -9.47 12.75
CA ASN A 244 2.33 -9.26 14.18
C ASN A 244 3.05 -7.98 14.68
N LYS A 245 4.32 -7.78 14.31
CA LYS A 245 5.09 -6.58 14.67
C LYS A 245 4.52 -5.32 14.05
N CYS A 246 4.10 -5.37 12.79
CA CYS A 246 3.41 -4.26 12.10
C CYS A 246 2.11 -3.89 12.80
N SER A 247 1.32 -4.87 13.24
CA SER A 247 0.07 -4.61 13.99
C SER A 247 0.33 -3.96 15.35
N ILE A 248 1.43 -4.29 16.03
CA ILE A 248 1.87 -3.62 17.26
C ILE A 248 2.32 -2.18 16.95
N ALA A 249 3.24 -1.99 16.00
CA ALA A 249 3.74 -0.67 15.60
C ALA A 249 2.61 0.27 15.17
N THR A 250 1.67 -0.20 14.35
CA THR A 250 0.51 0.59 13.89
C THR A 250 -0.38 1.03 15.07
N ARG A 251 -0.54 0.21 16.11
CA ARG A 251 -1.34 0.58 17.28
C ARG A 251 -0.63 1.64 18.13
N ILE A 252 0.68 1.53 18.28
CA ILE A 252 1.49 2.57 18.94
C ILE A 252 1.37 3.89 18.14
N ASP A 253 1.63 3.85 16.82
CA ASP A 253 1.52 5.01 15.92
C ASP A 253 0.11 5.62 15.83
N SER A 254 -0.96 4.85 16.09
CA SER A 254 -2.35 5.32 16.00
C SER A 254 -2.95 5.80 17.33
N PHE A 255 -2.40 5.39 18.48
CA PHE A 255 -2.98 5.67 19.80
C PHE A 255 -2.02 6.36 20.79
N SER A 256 -0.73 6.45 20.49
CA SER A 256 0.19 7.36 21.19
C SER A 256 -0.06 8.79 20.73
N ASP A 257 -0.04 9.77 21.64
CA ASP A 257 -0.17 11.19 21.29
C ASP A 257 1.11 11.73 20.61
N GLU A 258 2.28 11.36 21.15
CA GLU A 258 3.61 11.64 20.58
C GLU A 258 4.30 10.36 20.09
N PRO A 259 4.22 10.03 18.79
CA PRO A 259 4.79 8.80 18.28
C PRO A 259 6.31 8.89 18.20
N SER A 260 7.02 8.32 19.18
CA SER A 260 8.48 8.14 19.14
C SER A 260 8.90 7.14 18.06
N ARG A 261 10.14 7.22 17.56
CA ARG A 261 10.68 6.31 16.53
C ARG A 261 11.34 5.03 17.11
N LEU A 262 11.74 5.06 18.39
CA LEU A 262 12.55 4.02 19.03
C LEU A 262 11.87 2.64 19.02
N TYR A 263 10.55 2.59 19.21
CA TYR A 263 9.82 1.31 19.17
C TYR A 263 9.96 0.63 17.80
N GLY A 264 9.86 1.36 16.70
CA GLY A 264 9.96 0.83 15.34
C GLY A 264 11.34 0.27 15.02
N GLU A 265 12.40 0.92 15.53
CA GLU A 265 13.78 0.46 15.33
C GLU A 265 14.06 -0.82 16.13
N LYS A 266 13.68 -0.88 17.41
CA LYS A 266 13.89 -2.10 18.22
C LYS A 266 12.95 -3.25 17.80
N LEU A 267 11.75 -2.94 17.28
CA LEU A 267 10.87 -3.94 16.63
C LEU A 267 11.47 -4.46 15.33
N ARG A 268 12.21 -3.64 14.58
CA ARG A 268 12.96 -4.05 13.39
C ARG A 268 14.14 -4.94 13.76
N ASP A 269 14.91 -4.58 14.79
CA ASP A 269 16.02 -5.41 15.28
C ASP A 269 15.54 -6.82 15.65
N GLN A 270 14.39 -6.94 16.31
CA GLN A 270 13.77 -8.25 16.59
C GLN A 270 13.38 -9.04 15.33
N VAL A 271 13.01 -8.38 14.23
CA VAL A 271 12.75 -9.05 12.94
C VAL A 271 14.08 -9.50 12.31
N GLU A 272 15.14 -8.72 12.43
CA GLU A 272 16.49 -9.08 11.96
C GLU A 272 17.11 -10.21 12.79
N GLU A 273 17.01 -10.19 14.13
CA GLU A 273 17.33 -11.32 15.01
C GLU A 273 16.52 -12.57 14.64
N ARG A 274 15.22 -12.41 14.34
CA ARG A 274 14.37 -13.55 13.95
C ARG A 274 14.72 -14.09 12.57
N LEU A 275 15.23 -13.28 11.65
CA LEU A 275 15.78 -13.72 10.38
C LEU A 275 17.07 -14.52 10.61
N LYS A 276 18.01 -13.97 11.39
CA LYS A 276 19.26 -14.64 11.79
C LYS A 276 18.99 -15.98 12.49
N PHE A 277 17.98 -16.08 13.37
CA PHE A 277 17.56 -17.35 13.98
C PHE A 277 17.23 -18.45 12.94
N TYR A 278 16.64 -18.09 11.79
CA TYR A 278 16.32 -19.04 10.73
C TYR A 278 17.52 -19.41 9.84
N GLU A 279 18.66 -18.74 10.00
CA GLU A 279 19.91 -18.98 9.28
C GLU A 279 20.96 -19.66 10.17
N THR A 280 21.12 -19.21 11.41
CA THR A 280 22.17 -19.62 12.35
C THR A 280 21.67 -20.34 13.60
N GLY A 281 20.35 -20.34 13.87
CA GLY A 281 19.76 -20.96 15.06
C GLY A 281 19.86 -20.14 16.36
N ALA A 282 20.52 -18.98 16.35
CA ALA A 282 20.68 -18.14 17.55
C ALA A 282 19.33 -17.59 18.07
N ALA A 283 19.00 -17.85 19.34
CA ALA A 283 17.70 -17.51 19.91
C ALA A 283 17.47 -15.98 19.98
N PRO A 284 16.34 -15.46 19.46
CA PRO A 284 16.04 -14.02 19.50
C PRO A 284 15.60 -13.58 20.91
N ARG A 285 15.77 -12.29 21.21
CA ARG A 285 15.32 -11.68 22.47
C ARG A 285 13.80 -11.80 22.65
N LYS A 286 13.35 -11.80 23.91
CA LYS A 286 11.92 -11.75 24.22
C LYS A 286 11.35 -10.36 23.92
N ASN A 287 10.06 -10.31 23.59
CA ASN A 287 9.40 -9.05 23.29
C ASN A 287 9.22 -8.15 24.51
N ILE A 288 9.08 -8.73 25.71
CA ILE A 288 8.80 -7.98 26.94
C ILE A 288 10.02 -7.12 27.28
N ASP A 289 11.17 -7.78 27.44
CA ASP A 289 12.47 -7.21 27.80
C ASP A 289 12.82 -5.99 26.90
N VAL A 290 12.64 -6.10 25.59
CA VAL A 290 12.94 -5.03 24.62
C VAL A 290 11.92 -3.87 24.68
N MET A 291 10.65 -4.13 24.99
CA MET A 291 9.65 -3.06 25.11
C MET A 291 9.79 -2.32 26.46
N GLU A 292 10.26 -3.01 27.51
CA GLU A 292 10.66 -2.41 28.79
C GLU A 292 11.95 -1.58 28.64
N GLU A 293 12.91 -2.04 27.85
CA GLU A 293 14.12 -1.28 27.50
C GLU A 293 13.74 0.05 26.84
N VAL A 294 12.87 0.04 25.81
CA VAL A 294 12.41 1.26 25.14
C VAL A 294 11.56 2.15 26.07
N SER A 295 10.70 1.58 26.92
CA SER A 295 9.92 2.41 27.86
C SER A 295 10.80 3.09 28.92
N ARG A 296 11.93 2.47 29.29
CA ARG A 296 12.95 3.08 30.14
C ARG A 296 13.76 4.15 29.39
N GLU A 297 14.18 3.89 28.15
CA GLU A 297 14.90 4.88 27.32
C GLU A 297 14.05 6.13 27.08
N LEU A 298 12.76 5.98 26.78
CA LEU A 298 11.85 7.11 26.57
C LEU A 298 11.57 7.88 27.87
N LYS A 299 11.42 7.20 29.01
CA LYS A 299 11.30 7.87 30.32
C LYS A 299 12.59 8.59 30.74
N ALA A 300 13.76 8.06 30.38
CA ALA A 300 15.04 8.72 30.64
C ALA A 300 15.33 9.89 29.68
N ALA A 301 14.69 9.91 28.52
CA ALA A 301 14.79 10.99 27.53
C ALA A 301 13.81 12.16 27.77
N ALA A 302 12.87 12.00 28.70
CA ALA A 302 11.93 13.04 29.13
C ALA A 302 12.18 13.40 30.61
N PRO A 303 13.20 14.23 30.91
CA PRO A 303 13.35 14.85 32.22
C PRO A 303 12.32 15.97 32.39
N ASP A 304 11.63 15.94 33.53
CA ASP A 304 10.87 17.02 34.17
C ASP A 304 9.78 17.72 33.34
N ASP A 305 8.56 17.20 33.44
CA ASP A 305 7.30 17.98 33.44
C ASP A 305 6.47 17.49 34.67
N ASP A 306 6.99 17.76 35.87
CA ASP A 306 6.24 17.64 37.13
C ASP A 306 5.46 18.95 37.34
N ASP A 307 4.15 18.94 37.08
CA ASP A 307 3.14 19.64 37.89
C ASP A 307 1.70 19.23 37.47
N ASP A 308 0.84 18.99 38.46
CA ASP A 308 -0.60 18.68 38.39
C ASP A 308 -1.09 17.49 37.50
N ASP A 309 -1.20 16.29 38.11
CA ASP A 309 -2.51 15.81 38.62
C ASP A 309 -2.30 14.61 39.57
N ASP A 310 -2.16 14.88 40.86
CA ASP A 310 -1.91 13.86 41.90
C ASP A 310 -3.21 13.12 42.28
N VAL A 311 -3.59 12.12 41.48
CA VAL A 311 -4.72 11.22 41.77
C VAL A 311 -4.22 9.85 42.19
N ALA A 312 -3.95 9.74 43.49
CA ALA A 312 -3.52 8.55 44.22
C ALA A 312 -4.11 7.22 43.69
N MET A 313 -3.21 6.29 43.33
CA MET A 313 -3.54 4.87 43.24
C MET A 313 -2.84 4.13 44.39
N GLU A 314 -3.50 4.08 45.55
CA GLU A 314 -3.03 3.34 46.71
C GLU A 314 -2.88 1.83 46.43
N ASP A 315 -1.90 1.21 47.10
CA ASP A 315 -1.54 -0.19 46.96
C ASP A 315 -2.67 -1.16 47.30
N ILE A 316 -2.88 -2.16 46.43
CA ILE A 316 -3.46 -3.46 46.83
C ILE A 316 -2.59 -4.59 46.27
N ALA A 317 -1.56 -4.96 47.03
CA ALA A 317 -0.85 -6.23 46.90
C ALA A 317 -1.24 -7.19 48.04
N ASP A 318 -1.44 -8.45 47.67
CA ASP A 318 -1.64 -9.64 48.51
C ASP A 318 -2.82 -9.73 49.51
N THR A 319 -3.72 -10.69 49.24
CA THR A 319 -4.14 -11.71 50.23
C THR A 319 -4.62 -13.00 49.51
N PRO A 320 -4.56 -14.18 50.14
CA PRO A 320 -4.32 -15.44 49.41
C PRO A 320 -5.56 -16.31 49.09
N LYS A 321 -5.29 -17.38 48.32
CA LYS A 321 -6.18 -18.47 47.91
C LYS A 321 -7.13 -18.99 49.02
N SER A 322 -8.44 -18.81 48.84
CA SER A 322 -9.46 -19.78 49.29
C SER A 322 -10.76 -19.65 48.46
N LYS A 323 -11.75 -20.54 48.67
CA LYS A 323 -13.10 -20.57 48.02
C LYS A 323 -13.18 -21.08 46.58
N LYS A 324 -12.43 -22.14 46.23
CA LYS A 324 -12.73 -23.01 45.07
C LYS A 324 -13.74 -24.12 45.43
N GLU A 325 -14.93 -23.79 45.96
CA GLU A 325 -15.92 -24.85 46.29
C GLU A 325 -17.42 -24.49 46.23
N LYS A 326 -17.85 -23.22 46.35
CA LYS A 326 -19.29 -22.86 46.40
C LYS A 326 -19.95 -22.50 45.05
N LYS A 327 -19.46 -22.99 43.91
CA LYS A 327 -20.00 -22.66 42.56
C LYS A 327 -20.51 -23.84 41.72
N LYS A 328 -20.62 -25.06 42.28
CA LYS A 328 -21.02 -26.27 41.54
C LYS A 328 -22.53 -26.59 41.62
N ASP A 329 -23.23 -26.25 42.69
CA ASP A 329 -24.66 -26.59 42.85
C ASP A 329 -25.65 -25.68 42.11
N LYS A 330 -25.31 -24.40 41.90
CA LYS A 330 -26.26 -23.44 41.27
C LYS A 330 -26.50 -23.68 39.77
N LYS A 331 -25.84 -24.67 39.15
CA LYS A 331 -26.01 -25.04 37.73
C LYS A 331 -26.86 -26.31 37.50
N LYS A 332 -27.22 -27.06 38.55
CA LYS A 332 -28.07 -28.27 38.42
C LYS A 332 -29.58 -27.99 38.56
N LYS A 333 -29.99 -26.89 39.20
CA LYS A 333 -31.40 -26.50 39.43
C LYS A 333 -32.01 -25.59 38.35
N ARG A 334 -31.39 -25.48 37.17
CA ARG A 334 -31.88 -24.65 36.03
C ARG A 334 -32.10 -25.45 34.74
N LYS A 335 -32.15 -26.78 34.85
CA LYS A 335 -32.31 -27.70 33.69
C LYS A 335 -33.48 -28.67 33.82
N SER A 336 -34.34 -28.47 34.83
CA SER A 336 -35.52 -29.29 35.14
C SER A 336 -36.86 -28.59 34.83
N ASP A 337 -36.90 -27.26 34.72
CA ASP A 337 -38.15 -26.49 34.49
C ASP A 337 -38.44 -26.17 33.01
N ALA A 338 -37.49 -26.38 32.10
CA ALA A 338 -37.63 -26.02 30.69
C ALA A 338 -38.30 -27.10 29.81
N THR A 339 -38.70 -28.24 30.39
CA THR A 339 -39.22 -29.41 29.66
C THR A 339 -40.64 -29.81 30.04
N ALA A 340 -41.36 -28.97 30.80
CA ALA A 340 -42.76 -29.20 31.20
C ALA A 340 -43.77 -28.22 30.55
N ALA A 341 -43.30 -27.15 29.91
CA ALA A 341 -44.14 -26.03 29.43
C ALA A 341 -44.38 -26.01 27.90
N ALA A 342 -44.05 -27.08 27.18
CA ALA A 342 -44.06 -27.12 25.70
C ALA A 342 -44.97 -28.22 25.11
N ALA A 343 -45.95 -28.69 25.87
CA ALA A 343 -46.79 -29.85 25.51
C ALA A 343 -48.29 -29.67 25.81
N ALA A 344 -48.79 -28.43 25.94
CA ALA A 344 -50.14 -28.13 26.43
C ALA A 344 -50.97 -27.14 25.60
N GLU A 345 -50.46 -26.62 24.48
CA GLU A 345 -51.21 -25.70 23.60
C GLU A 345 -51.18 -26.22 22.15
N ALA A 346 -52.08 -27.17 21.85
CA ALA A 346 -52.30 -27.69 20.50
C ALA A 346 -53.69 -28.36 20.35
N ASN A 347 -54.78 -27.61 20.52
CA ASN A 347 -56.06 -27.86 19.85
C ASN A 347 -57.07 -26.72 20.07
N GLU A 348 -57.98 -26.58 19.09
CA GLU A 348 -59.18 -25.70 19.07
C GLU A 348 -58.84 -24.17 19.05
N GLU A 349 -59.43 -23.32 18.20
CA GLU A 349 -60.69 -23.38 17.43
C GLU A 349 -60.54 -22.96 15.94
N LYS A 350 -61.58 -23.26 15.14
CA LYS A 350 -61.96 -22.55 13.89
C LYS A 350 -63.20 -21.67 14.22
N ASP A 351 -63.68 -20.67 13.48
CA ASP A 351 -64.00 -20.63 12.04
C ASP A 351 -64.51 -19.21 11.65
N GLU A 352 -64.70 -18.99 10.33
CA GLU A 352 -65.42 -17.86 9.65
C GLU A 352 -64.72 -16.46 9.58
N VAL A 353 -64.93 -15.53 8.61
CA VAL A 353 -65.46 -15.56 7.21
C VAL A 353 -65.02 -14.31 6.38
N MET A 354 -64.77 -14.47 5.06
CA MET A 354 -64.76 -13.49 3.92
C MET A 354 -63.91 -12.19 3.97
N GLU A 355 -63.45 -11.56 2.86
CA GLU A 355 -63.81 -11.59 1.42
C GLU A 355 -62.61 -11.77 0.43
N THR A 356 -62.91 -12.02 -0.85
CA THR A 356 -61.99 -11.95 -2.02
C THR A 356 -62.70 -11.36 -3.26
N PRO A 357 -61.96 -10.80 -4.24
CA PRO A 357 -61.84 -11.44 -5.57
C PRO A 357 -60.36 -11.47 -6.07
N LYS A 358 -59.85 -12.52 -6.74
CA LYS A 358 -59.98 -12.92 -8.17
C LYS A 358 -59.40 -11.89 -9.17
N ASP A 359 -58.62 -12.22 -10.20
CA ASP A 359 -58.62 -13.40 -11.10
C ASP A 359 -57.25 -14.07 -11.42
N ASP A 360 -57.40 -15.30 -11.95
CA ASP A 360 -56.62 -16.22 -12.81
C ASP A 360 -55.36 -15.78 -13.62
N GLU A 361 -54.51 -16.65 -14.19
CA GLU A 361 -54.74 -18.02 -14.72
C GLU A 361 -53.48 -18.96 -14.67
N LYS A 362 -53.69 -20.29 -14.82
CA LYS A 362 -52.64 -21.34 -14.92
C LYS A 362 -52.65 -22.02 -16.31
N SER A 363 -51.49 -22.46 -16.84
CA SER A 363 -51.11 -23.91 -16.88
C SER A 363 -50.09 -24.40 -17.96
N LYS A 364 -49.21 -25.32 -17.51
CA LYS A 364 -48.75 -26.60 -18.13
C LYS A 364 -48.40 -26.72 -19.64
N LYS A 365 -47.13 -27.10 -19.92
CA LYS A 365 -46.70 -28.38 -20.59
C LYS A 365 -45.15 -28.47 -20.63
N LYS A 366 -44.50 -29.46 -20.01
CA LYS A 366 -44.15 -30.84 -20.49
C LYS A 366 -43.13 -30.93 -21.65
N LYS A 367 -41.87 -31.19 -21.25
CA LYS A 367 -41.00 -32.33 -21.64
C LYS A 367 -40.55 -32.52 -23.12
N SER A 368 -39.22 -32.67 -23.25
CA SER A 368 -38.45 -33.38 -24.30
C SER A 368 -38.04 -32.65 -25.60
N LYS A 369 -36.72 -32.47 -25.77
CA LYS A 369 -35.97 -32.95 -26.95
C LYS A 369 -34.57 -33.39 -26.51
N LYS A 370 -33.98 -34.34 -27.26
CA LYS A 370 -32.78 -35.12 -26.89
C LYS A 370 -31.92 -35.28 -28.15
N ARG A 371 -30.58 -35.16 -28.00
CA ARG A 371 -29.49 -35.52 -28.96
C ARG A 371 -29.32 -34.70 -30.25
N LYS A 372 -28.14 -34.06 -30.36
CA LYS A 372 -27.01 -34.29 -31.29
C LYS A 372 -25.75 -33.73 -30.56
N ALA A 373 -24.55 -34.33 -30.45
CA ALA A 373 -23.76 -35.23 -31.32
C ALA A 373 -23.18 -34.47 -32.53
N ASP A 374 -21.86 -34.37 -32.79
CA ASP A 374 -20.64 -34.95 -32.19
C ASP A 374 -19.42 -33.98 -32.35
N ASP A 375 -18.19 -34.48 -32.17
CA ASP A 375 -16.85 -33.95 -32.56
C ASP A 375 -16.24 -32.78 -31.75
N ASP A 376 -14.94 -32.75 -31.40
CA ASP A 376 -13.93 -33.84 -31.44
C ASP A 376 -12.72 -33.58 -30.50
N ASP A 377 -11.89 -34.62 -30.38
CA ASP A 377 -10.48 -34.68 -29.92
C ASP A 377 -10.08 -34.23 -28.49
N ALA A 378 -9.61 -35.24 -27.75
CA ALA A 378 -8.57 -35.12 -26.75
C ALA A 378 -7.30 -35.84 -27.26
N ASP A 379 -6.14 -35.32 -26.85
CA ASP A 379 -4.81 -35.94 -26.85
C ASP A 379 -4.16 -36.30 -28.20
N ASN A 380 -2.96 -35.74 -28.42
CA ASN A 380 -1.82 -36.56 -28.88
C ASN A 380 -0.46 -35.96 -28.45
N ASP A 381 0.40 -36.84 -27.95
CA ASP A 381 1.87 -36.82 -27.79
C ASP A 381 2.61 -35.55 -27.27
#